data_AF-A0A1H5UVD3-F1
#
_entry.id   AF-A0A1H5UVD3-F1
#
_cell.length_a   1.000
_cell.length_b   1.000
_cell.length_c   1.000
_cell.angle_alpha   90.00
_cell.angle_beta   90.00
_cell.angle_gamma   90.00
#
_symmetry.space_group_name_H-M   'P 1'
#
loop_
_entity.id
_entity.type
_entity.pdbx_description
1 polymer ?
#
loop_
_entity_poly.entity_id
_entity_poly.type
_entity_poly.pdbx_seq_one_letter_code
_entity_poly.pdbx_strand_id
1 'polypeptide(L)'
;MKERSSSPGTPDSGRRARPKPAKLKMTVQYATSTREPLPSRALLRKWVKAALAHDAEIALRIVDEEEGHRLNRDFRNKDYATNVLTFVYRDGQIHPDSPLGEKRGAYPLTGDIVLCAPVVENEAGQQQKDLMAHYAHLTVHGVLHLQGYDHQEDEDAKNMEETETRILAWLGYEDPYAGYQLAEAVDCG
;
A
#
# COMPACT_ATOMS: atom_id res chain seq x y z
N MET A 1 45.27 31.92 -43.52
CA MET A 1 43.93 31.75 -42.92
C MET A 1 43.99 30.51 -42.04
N LYS A 2 43.78 30.63 -40.72
CA LYS A 2 43.80 29.52 -39.75
C LYS A 2 42.36 29.09 -39.49
N GLU A 3 42.01 27.86 -39.86
CA GLU A 3 40.70 27.28 -39.56
C GLU A 3 40.63 26.88 -38.07
N ARG A 4 39.57 27.33 -37.38
CA ARG A 4 39.30 27.02 -35.99
C ARG A 4 38.60 25.66 -35.91
N SER A 5 39.19 24.76 -35.15
CA SER A 5 38.63 23.50 -34.67
C SER A 5 37.42 23.77 -33.76
N SER A 6 36.26 23.22 -34.12
CA SER A 6 35.06 23.18 -33.29
C SER A 6 35.00 21.86 -32.53
N SER A 7 35.13 21.90 -31.20
CA SER A 7 34.95 20.74 -30.32
C SER A 7 33.47 20.35 -30.21
N PRO A 8 33.12 19.05 -30.11
CA PRO A 8 31.74 18.64 -29.84
C PRO A 8 31.39 18.88 -28.37
N GLY A 9 30.27 19.57 -28.13
CA GLY A 9 29.70 19.74 -26.80
C GLY A 9 29.25 18.41 -26.20
N THR A 10 29.61 18.17 -24.95
CA THR A 10 29.12 17.05 -24.13
C THR A 10 27.60 17.16 -23.92
N PRO A 11 26.84 16.07 -24.02
CA PRO A 11 25.42 16.10 -23.71
C PRO A 11 25.22 16.29 -22.21
N ASP A 12 24.42 17.31 -21.87
CA ASP A 12 23.93 17.65 -20.55
C ASP A 12 23.23 16.43 -19.92
N SER A 13 23.88 15.81 -18.94
CA SER A 13 23.30 14.74 -18.14
C SER A 13 22.22 15.33 -17.24
N GLY A 14 20.99 15.36 -17.76
CA GLY A 14 19.78 15.78 -17.05
C GLY A 14 19.68 15.07 -15.69
N ARG A 15 20.05 15.80 -14.64
CA ARG A 15 19.96 15.35 -13.26
C ARG A 15 18.47 15.23 -12.93
N ARG A 16 17.89 14.03 -13.10
CA ARG A 16 16.51 13.74 -12.65
C ARG A 16 16.41 14.20 -11.19
N ALA A 17 15.59 15.22 -10.95
CA ALA A 17 15.32 15.71 -9.61
C ALA A 17 14.84 14.54 -8.76
N ARG A 18 15.43 14.34 -7.57
CA ARG A 18 14.93 13.35 -6.63
C ARG A 18 13.45 13.69 -6.34
N PRO A 19 12.52 12.74 -6.46
CA PRO A 19 11.13 13.00 -6.14
C PRO A 19 11.04 13.53 -4.71
N LYS A 20 10.32 14.64 -4.51
CA LYS A 20 10.06 15.16 -3.17
C LYS A 20 9.28 14.10 -2.39
N PRO A 21 9.58 13.90 -1.10
CA PRO A 21 8.84 12.94 -0.30
C PRO A 21 7.37 13.37 -0.22
N ALA A 22 6.47 12.41 -0.45
CA ALA A 22 5.02 12.62 -0.32
C ALA A 22 4.64 13.08 1.09
N LYS A 23 3.72 14.04 1.18
CA LYS A 23 3.13 14.49 2.44
C LYS A 23 2.04 13.54 2.87
N LEU A 24 2.06 13.12 4.13
CA LEU A 24 1.07 12.24 4.71
C LEU A 24 0.37 12.92 5.90
N LYS A 25 -0.93 13.14 5.78
CA LYS A 25 -1.83 13.40 6.92
C LYS A 25 -2.49 12.07 7.28
N MET A 26 -2.36 11.66 8.54
CA MET A 26 -2.83 10.33 8.94
C MET A 26 -3.39 10.32 10.36
N THR A 27 -4.58 9.76 10.48
CA THR A 27 -5.22 9.44 11.75
C THR A 27 -5.22 7.93 11.95
N VAL A 28 -4.91 7.48 13.16
CA VAL A 28 -5.00 6.07 13.55
C VAL A 28 -6.09 5.92 14.59
N GLN A 29 -6.93 4.90 14.46
CA GLN A 29 -7.98 4.55 15.40
C GLN A 29 -7.89 3.06 15.74
N TYR A 30 -8.05 2.74 17.02
CA TYR A 30 -8.14 1.36 17.50
C TYR A 30 -9.53 1.20 18.10
N ALA A 31 -10.33 0.35 17.48
CA ALA A 31 -11.68 -0.01 17.90
C ALA A 31 -11.81 -1.52 17.92
N THR A 32 -10.88 -2.14 18.64
CA THR A 32 -10.78 -3.58 18.81
C THR A 32 -10.58 -3.89 20.28
N SER A 33 -11.11 -5.03 20.69
CA SER A 33 -11.01 -5.58 22.04
C SER A 33 -9.95 -6.70 22.11
N THR A 34 -9.17 -6.90 21.04
CA THR A 34 -8.13 -7.95 21.00
C THR A 34 -7.10 -7.75 22.11
N ARG A 35 -6.53 -8.87 22.55
CA ARG A 35 -5.42 -8.92 23.50
C ARG A 35 -4.08 -9.13 22.83
N GLU A 36 -4.08 -9.47 21.55
CA GLU A 36 -2.85 -9.69 20.79
C GLU A 36 -2.11 -8.36 20.54
N PRO A 37 -0.79 -8.42 20.31
CA PRO A 37 0.01 -7.22 20.04
C PRO A 37 -0.47 -6.48 18.79
N LEU A 38 -0.89 -5.23 18.98
CA LEU A 38 -1.25 -4.33 17.89
C LEU A 38 -0.07 -3.43 17.47
N PRO A 39 0.04 -3.08 16.19
CA PRO A 39 1.09 -2.18 15.73
C PRO A 39 0.88 -0.77 16.28
N SER A 40 1.97 -0.16 16.74
CA SER A 40 1.94 1.23 17.23
C SER A 40 1.62 2.22 16.09
N ARG A 41 1.11 3.40 16.45
CA ARG A 41 0.84 4.51 15.50
C ARG A 41 2.09 4.90 14.71
N ALA A 42 3.28 4.74 15.30
CA ALA A 42 4.55 5.04 14.66
C ALA A 42 4.92 3.99 13.61
N LEU A 43 4.70 2.70 13.91
CA LEU A 43 4.91 1.60 12.96
C LEU A 43 3.95 1.72 11.78
N LEU A 44 2.64 1.88 12.03
CA LEU A 44 1.64 2.06 10.98
C LEU A 44 2.01 3.24 10.06
N ARG A 45 2.42 4.37 10.65
CA ARG A 45 2.87 5.53 9.87
C ARG A 45 4.14 5.25 9.08
N LYS A 46 5.07 4.46 9.60
CA LYS A 46 6.29 4.04 8.89
C LYS A 46 5.93 3.18 7.68
N TRP A 47 5.06 2.19 7.84
CA TRP A 47 4.63 1.30 6.76
C TRP A 47 3.86 2.04 5.67
N VAL A 48 2.90 2.88 6.06
CA VAL A 48 2.16 3.72 5.10
C VAL A 48 3.10 4.60 4.30
N LYS A 49 4.05 5.28 4.95
CA LYS A 49 5.03 6.14 4.26
C LYS A 49 5.94 5.36 3.31
N ALA A 50 6.24 4.10 3.61
CA ALA A 50 7.10 3.27 2.76
C ALA A 50 6.44 2.93 1.43
N ALA A 51 5.11 2.77 1.43
CA ALA A 51 4.31 2.46 0.25
C ALA A 51 3.78 3.70 -0.50
N LEU A 52 3.90 4.89 0.09
CA LEU A 52 3.26 6.10 -0.41
C LEU A 52 4.09 6.82 -1.50
N ALA A 53 3.52 6.98 -2.69
CA ALA A 53 4.12 7.71 -3.81
C ALA A 53 3.57 9.14 -4.00
N HIS A 54 2.35 9.42 -3.50
CA HIS A 54 1.66 10.70 -3.65
C HIS A 54 1.22 11.29 -2.32
N ASP A 55 1.00 12.60 -2.26
CA ASP A 55 0.43 13.22 -1.06
C ASP A 55 -0.90 12.54 -0.70
N ALA A 56 -1.13 12.24 0.58
CA ALA A 56 -2.33 11.52 1.01
C ALA A 56 -2.85 11.94 2.39
N GLU A 57 -4.16 11.83 2.55
CA GLU A 57 -4.90 11.89 3.81
C GLU A 57 -5.57 10.54 4.08
N ILE A 58 -5.05 9.79 5.07
CA ILE A 58 -5.48 8.42 5.34
C ILE A 58 -6.01 8.29 6.77
N ALA A 59 -7.21 7.74 6.95
CA ALA A 59 -7.61 7.19 8.24
C ALA A 59 -7.37 5.68 8.27
N LEU A 60 -6.50 5.24 9.16
CA LEU A 60 -6.27 3.81 9.38
C LEU A 60 -6.97 3.39 10.67
N ARG A 61 -7.85 2.40 10.56
CA ARG A 61 -8.66 1.91 11.68
C ARG A 61 -8.44 0.41 11.86
N ILE A 62 -8.15 -0.01 13.08
CA ILE A 62 -8.12 -1.43 13.45
C ILE A 62 -9.41 -1.75 14.20
N VAL A 63 -10.14 -2.78 13.76
CA VAL A 63 -11.49 -3.12 14.24
C VAL A 63 -11.61 -4.59 14.64
N ASP A 64 -12.64 -4.91 15.40
CA ASP A 64 -13.07 -6.29 15.64
C ASP A 64 -13.88 -6.86 14.46
N GLU A 65 -14.10 -8.18 14.51
CA GLU A 65 -14.77 -8.96 13.46
C GLU A 65 -16.18 -8.47 13.14
N GLU A 66 -16.95 -8.04 14.15
CA GLU A 66 -18.32 -7.54 13.95
C GLU A 66 -18.36 -6.30 13.05
N GLU A 67 -17.46 -5.34 13.29
CA GLU A 67 -17.35 -4.13 12.48
C GLU A 67 -16.77 -4.44 11.10
N GLY A 68 -15.73 -5.27 11.02
CA GLY A 68 -15.16 -5.71 9.74
C GLY A 68 -16.17 -6.42 8.85
N HIS A 69 -16.95 -7.34 9.42
CA HIS A 69 -18.04 -8.06 8.75
C HIS A 69 -19.12 -7.09 8.24
N ARG A 70 -19.60 -6.20 9.11
CA ARG A 70 -20.62 -5.21 8.74
C ARG A 70 -20.14 -4.35 7.56
N LEU A 71 -18.91 -3.83 7.62
CA LEU A 71 -18.35 -3.02 6.54
C LEU A 71 -18.21 -3.80 5.23
N ASN A 72 -17.73 -5.04 5.28
CA ASN A 72 -17.60 -5.86 4.09
C ASN A 72 -18.97 -6.19 3.46
N ARG A 73 -19.97 -6.48 4.28
CA ARG A 73 -21.34 -6.70 3.82
C ARG A 73 -21.94 -5.44 3.22
N ASP A 74 -21.90 -4.32 3.93
CA ASP A 74 -22.62 -3.11 3.55
C ASP A 74 -21.99 -2.41 2.32
N PHE A 75 -20.67 -2.53 2.12
CA PHE A 75 -19.95 -1.85 1.03
C PHE A 75 -19.44 -2.77 -0.08
N ARG A 76 -19.24 -4.07 0.17
CA ARG A 76 -18.77 -5.05 -0.83
C ARG A 76 -19.77 -6.18 -1.08
N ASN A 77 -20.91 -6.19 -0.40
CA ASN A 77 -21.95 -7.24 -0.48
C ASN A 77 -21.42 -8.66 -0.18
N LYS A 78 -20.43 -8.74 0.71
CA LYS A 78 -19.77 -10.00 1.14
C LYS A 78 -20.09 -10.27 2.61
N ASP A 79 -20.74 -11.40 2.88
CA ASP A 79 -21.23 -11.77 4.22
C ASP A 79 -20.17 -12.54 5.03
N TYR A 80 -19.01 -11.92 5.23
CA TYR A 80 -17.93 -12.41 6.11
C TYR A 80 -16.97 -11.25 6.47
N ALA A 81 -16.23 -11.36 7.57
CA ALA A 81 -15.17 -10.42 7.90
C ALA A 81 -13.91 -10.68 7.06
N THR A 82 -13.32 -9.64 6.48
CA THR A 82 -12.07 -9.73 5.71
C THR A 82 -10.92 -9.09 6.49
N ASN A 83 -9.69 -9.46 6.17
CA ASN A 83 -8.48 -8.95 6.82
C ASN A 83 -8.27 -7.44 6.62
N VAL A 84 -8.43 -6.92 5.41
CA VAL A 84 -8.29 -5.50 5.06
C VAL A 84 -9.39 -5.02 4.11
N LEU A 85 -9.87 -3.80 4.36
CA LEU A 85 -10.75 -3.05 3.46
C LEU A 85 -10.14 -1.68 3.18
N THR A 86 -10.08 -1.31 1.91
CA THR A 86 -9.67 0.02 1.47
C THR A 86 -10.86 0.75 0.84
N PHE A 87 -11.13 1.96 1.33
CA PHE A 87 -12.17 2.86 0.85
C PHE A 87 -11.49 4.09 0.23
N VAL A 88 -11.62 4.26 -1.08
CA VAL A 88 -11.06 5.40 -1.82
C VAL A 88 -12.13 6.48 -1.94
N TYR A 89 -11.87 7.69 -1.43
CA TYR A 89 -12.76 8.84 -1.58
C TYR A 89 -12.30 9.79 -2.69
N ARG A 90 -10.97 9.91 -2.86
CA ARG A 90 -10.34 10.68 -3.94
C ARG A 90 -9.05 9.99 -4.35
N ASP A 91 -8.90 9.76 -5.64
CA ASP A 91 -7.81 9.02 -6.28
C ASP A 91 -6.73 9.94 -6.90
N GLY A 92 -6.74 11.23 -6.53
CA GLY A 92 -5.78 12.21 -7.02
C GLY A 92 -5.94 12.58 -8.50
N GLN A 93 -7.03 12.13 -9.14
CA GLN A 93 -7.38 12.53 -10.50
C GLN A 93 -8.01 13.92 -10.55
N ILE A 94 -7.91 14.53 -11.73
CA ILE A 94 -8.59 15.79 -12.06
C ILE A 94 -10.05 15.43 -12.34
N HIS A 95 -10.97 15.84 -11.48
CA HIS A 95 -12.40 15.72 -11.74
C HIS A 95 -12.86 16.70 -12.83
N PRO A 96 -13.95 16.42 -13.56
CA PRO A 96 -14.54 17.32 -14.55
C PRO A 96 -14.84 18.72 -14.00
N ASP A 97 -15.14 18.79 -12.70
CA ASP A 97 -15.43 20.03 -11.98
C ASP A 97 -14.17 20.74 -11.44
N SER A 98 -12.98 20.22 -11.74
CA SER A 98 -11.71 20.83 -11.31
C SER A 98 -11.43 22.09 -12.13
N PRO A 99 -10.83 23.13 -11.53
CA PRO A 99 -10.40 24.32 -12.25
C PRO A 99 -9.51 23.99 -13.45
N LEU A 100 -9.72 24.70 -14.57
CA LEU A 100 -8.91 24.58 -15.77
C LEU A 100 -7.42 24.83 -15.46
N GLY A 101 -6.56 23.87 -15.79
CA GLY A 101 -5.10 23.98 -15.67
C GLY A 101 -4.46 23.15 -14.54
N GLU A 102 -5.25 22.40 -13.77
CA GLU A 102 -4.71 21.48 -12.77
C GLU A 102 -4.02 20.25 -13.39
N LYS A 103 -3.09 19.64 -12.64
CA LYS A 103 -2.33 18.45 -13.06
C LYS A 103 -2.76 17.24 -12.23
N ARG A 104 -2.61 16.03 -12.77
CA ARG A 104 -2.79 14.79 -12.02
C ARG A 104 -1.89 14.80 -10.78
N GLY A 105 -2.44 14.51 -9.60
CA GLY A 105 -1.75 14.64 -8.32
C GLY A 105 -1.74 16.06 -7.73
N ALA A 106 -2.56 16.99 -8.22
CA ALA A 106 -2.75 18.30 -7.59
C ALA A 106 -3.48 18.21 -6.23
N TYR A 107 -4.31 17.17 -6.06
CA TYR A 107 -5.00 16.89 -4.81
C TYR A 107 -4.41 15.65 -4.13
N PRO A 108 -4.37 15.64 -2.79
CA PRO A 108 -3.97 14.45 -2.05
C PRO A 108 -4.96 13.31 -2.26
N LEU A 109 -4.46 12.09 -2.28
CA LEU A 109 -5.28 10.87 -2.16
C LEU A 109 -6.00 10.88 -0.83
N THR A 110 -7.28 10.54 -0.80
CA THR A 110 -8.01 10.48 0.46
C THR A 110 -8.79 9.20 0.57
N GLY A 111 -8.68 8.53 1.71
CA GLY A 111 -9.42 7.30 1.95
C GLY A 111 -9.12 6.65 3.29
N ASP A 112 -9.82 5.55 3.54
CA ASP A 112 -9.74 4.81 4.78
C ASP A 112 -9.21 3.39 4.53
N ILE A 113 -8.38 2.93 5.46
CA ILE A 113 -7.88 1.55 5.50
C ILE A 113 -8.36 0.95 6.81
N VAL A 114 -9.15 -0.12 6.73
CA VAL A 114 -9.71 -0.82 7.87
C VAL A 114 -9.09 -2.21 7.95
N LEU A 115 -8.45 -2.52 9.08
CA LEU A 115 -7.83 -3.81 9.36
C LEU A 115 -8.64 -4.54 10.43
N CYS A 116 -9.02 -5.79 10.18
CA CYS A 116 -9.79 -6.60 11.12
C CYS A 116 -8.86 -7.47 11.98
N ALA A 117 -8.58 -7.05 13.22
CA ALA A 117 -7.55 -7.66 14.06
C ALA A 117 -7.74 -9.19 14.25
N PRO A 118 -8.94 -9.72 14.59
CA PRO A 118 -9.11 -11.16 14.75
C PRO A 118 -8.83 -11.98 13.49
N VAL A 119 -9.16 -11.43 12.31
CA VAL A 119 -8.92 -12.11 11.02
C VAL A 119 -7.42 -12.12 10.71
N VAL A 120 -6.74 -10.99 10.90
CA VAL A 120 -5.28 -10.89 10.72
C VAL A 120 -4.54 -11.84 11.66
N GLU A 121 -4.95 -11.91 12.93
CA GLU A 121 -4.40 -12.82 13.93
C GLU A 121 -4.57 -14.29 13.54
N ASN A 122 -5.78 -14.66 13.13
CA ASN A 122 -6.08 -16.01 12.68
C ASN A 122 -5.28 -16.39 11.42
N GLU A 123 -5.18 -15.50 10.42
CA GLU A 123 -4.37 -15.72 9.22
C GLU A 123 -2.88 -15.90 9.56
N ALA A 124 -2.33 -15.03 10.41
CA ALA A 124 -0.93 -15.11 10.83
C ALA A 124 -0.64 -16.45 11.53
N GLY A 125 -1.54 -16.89 12.42
CA GLY A 125 -1.43 -18.19 13.10
C GLY A 125 -1.52 -19.37 12.13
N GLN A 126 -2.48 -19.37 11.20
CA GLN A 126 -2.67 -20.44 10.22
C GLN A 126 -1.51 -20.56 9.22
N GLN A 127 -0.96 -19.43 8.79
CA GLN A 127 0.14 -19.36 7.83
C GLN A 127 1.52 -19.38 8.50
N GLN A 128 1.57 -19.49 9.84
CA GLN A 128 2.79 -19.44 10.65
C GLN A 128 3.65 -18.20 10.36
N LYS A 129 3.01 -17.07 10.09
CA LYS A 129 3.65 -15.78 9.84
C LYS A 129 3.80 -14.99 11.13
N ASP A 130 4.84 -14.16 11.20
CA ASP A 130 4.93 -13.16 12.27
C ASP A 130 3.75 -12.17 12.16
N LEU A 131 3.08 -11.93 13.30
CA LEU A 131 1.88 -11.10 13.34
C LEU A 131 2.17 -9.65 12.90
N MET A 132 3.33 -9.09 13.30
CA MET A 132 3.69 -7.72 12.92
C MET A 132 4.07 -7.62 11.45
N ALA A 133 4.71 -8.66 10.89
CA ALA A 133 4.97 -8.77 9.46
C ALA A 133 3.65 -8.82 8.67
N HIS A 134 2.66 -9.58 9.13
CA HIS A 134 1.35 -9.68 8.48
C HIS A 134 0.59 -8.34 8.52
N TYR A 135 0.60 -7.65 9.67
CA TYR A 135 0.07 -6.28 9.75
C TYR A 135 0.79 -5.30 8.81
N ALA A 136 2.12 -5.41 8.69
CA ALA A 136 2.89 -4.57 7.78
C ALA A 136 2.50 -4.84 6.32
N HIS A 137 2.37 -6.12 5.94
CA HIS A 137 1.93 -6.54 4.62
C HIS A 137 0.57 -5.96 4.27
N LEU A 138 -0.45 -6.20 5.10
CA LEU A 138 -1.81 -5.71 4.85
C LEU A 138 -1.91 -4.18 4.84
N THR A 139 -1.08 -3.49 5.63
CA THR A 139 -0.99 -2.02 5.60
C THR A 139 -0.42 -1.54 4.27
N VAL A 140 0.67 -2.15 3.78
CA VAL A 140 1.28 -1.80 2.49
C VAL A 140 0.29 -2.09 1.35
N HIS A 141 -0.30 -3.29 1.35
CA HIS A 141 -1.32 -3.72 0.41
C HIS A 141 -2.49 -2.73 0.33
N GLY A 142 -3.05 -2.34 1.49
CA GLY A 142 -4.13 -1.36 1.56
C GLY A 142 -3.75 0.01 0.98
N VAL A 143 -2.51 0.46 1.16
CA VAL A 143 -2.01 1.74 0.61
C VAL A 143 -1.76 1.67 -0.89
N LEU A 144 -1.31 0.53 -1.41
CA LEU A 144 -1.18 0.32 -2.87
C LEU A 144 -2.56 0.34 -3.53
N HIS A 145 -3.55 -0.35 -2.95
CA HIS A 145 -4.94 -0.25 -3.42
C HIS A 145 -5.49 1.18 -3.37
N LEU A 146 -5.16 1.95 -2.32
CA LEU A 146 -5.56 3.36 -2.25
C LEU A 146 -4.99 4.20 -3.41
N GLN A 147 -3.84 3.81 -3.95
CA GLN A 147 -3.17 4.45 -5.06
C GLN A 147 -3.63 3.94 -6.44
N GLY A 148 -4.62 3.04 -6.47
CA GLY A 148 -5.19 2.50 -7.70
C GLY A 148 -4.44 1.31 -8.28
N TYR A 149 -3.55 0.67 -7.51
CA TYR A 149 -3.08 -0.66 -7.87
C TYR A 149 -4.24 -1.65 -7.73
N ASP A 150 -4.41 -2.53 -8.70
CA ASP A 150 -5.36 -3.63 -8.65
C ASP A 150 -4.64 -4.96 -8.90
N HIS A 151 -5.22 -6.02 -8.39
CA HIS A 151 -4.72 -7.39 -8.36
C HIS A 151 -5.71 -8.35 -9.07
N GLN A 152 -6.66 -7.82 -9.82
CA GLN A 152 -7.66 -8.62 -10.54
C GLN A 152 -7.15 -9.22 -11.85
N GLU A 153 -6.13 -8.61 -12.48
CA GLU A 153 -5.49 -9.12 -13.70
C GLU A 153 -4.10 -9.68 -13.37
N ASP A 154 -3.73 -10.83 -13.95
CA ASP A 154 -2.53 -11.60 -13.59
C ASP A 154 -1.21 -10.81 -13.73
N GLU A 155 -1.10 -9.91 -14.71
CA GLU A 155 0.09 -9.08 -14.89
C GLU A 155 0.16 -7.95 -13.86
N ASP A 156 -0.97 -7.33 -13.54
CA ASP A 156 -1.06 -6.28 -12.53
C ASP A 156 -0.87 -6.83 -11.11
N ALA A 157 -1.37 -8.04 -10.86
CA ALA A 157 -1.13 -8.78 -9.62
C ALA A 157 0.37 -8.99 -9.39
N LYS A 158 1.11 -9.51 -10.37
CA LYS A 158 2.56 -9.72 -10.24
C LYS A 158 3.32 -8.42 -9.96
N ASN A 159 2.98 -7.35 -10.66
CA ASN A 159 3.61 -6.03 -10.45
C ASN A 159 3.35 -5.50 -9.03
N MET A 160 2.14 -5.72 -8.50
CA MET A 160 1.78 -5.35 -7.14
C MET A 160 2.51 -6.22 -6.11
N GLU A 161 2.53 -7.53 -6.27
CA GLU A 161 3.25 -8.47 -5.41
C GLU A 161 4.74 -8.14 -5.32
N GLU A 162 5.41 -7.93 -6.46
CA GLU A 162 6.82 -7.52 -6.50
C GLU A 162 7.05 -6.20 -5.74
N THR A 163 6.10 -5.27 -5.87
CA THR A 163 6.17 -3.98 -5.17
C THR A 163 6.01 -4.16 -3.67
N GLU A 164 5.06 -4.99 -3.23
CA GLU A 164 4.84 -5.33 -1.82
C GLU A 164 6.08 -6.00 -1.21
N THR A 165 6.62 -7.04 -1.86
CA THR A 165 7.82 -7.75 -1.42
C THR A 165 9.01 -6.80 -1.28
N ARG A 166 9.22 -5.91 -2.26
CA ARG A 166 10.31 -4.91 -2.21
C ARG A 166 10.15 -3.92 -1.05
N ILE A 167 8.93 -3.46 -0.77
CA ILE A 167 8.66 -2.53 0.34
C ILE A 167 8.85 -3.23 1.68
N LEU A 168 8.34 -4.46 1.83
CA LEU A 168 8.47 -5.24 3.06
C LEU A 168 9.93 -5.60 3.36
N ALA A 169 10.70 -6.01 2.35
CA ALA A 169 12.13 -6.24 2.48
C ALA A 169 12.87 -4.98 2.95
N TRP A 170 12.52 -3.80 2.42
CA TRP A 170 13.08 -2.52 2.87
C TRP A 170 12.70 -2.18 4.32
N LEU A 171 11.49 -2.57 4.74
CA LEU A 171 11.02 -2.41 6.11
C LEU A 171 11.66 -3.40 7.09
N GLY A 172 12.31 -4.45 6.60
CA GLY A 172 12.97 -5.50 7.36
C GLY A 172 12.09 -6.73 7.64
N TYR A 173 11.05 -6.94 6.84
CA TYR A 173 10.16 -8.11 6.93
C TYR A 173 10.48 -9.12 5.83
N GLU A 174 10.13 -10.37 6.08
CA GLU A 174 10.23 -11.45 5.10
C GLU A 174 9.21 -11.27 3.96
N ASP A 175 9.44 -12.01 2.87
CA ASP A 175 8.54 -12.01 1.72
C ASP A 175 7.19 -12.67 2.10
N PRO A 176 6.06 -11.96 1.98
CA PRO A 176 4.75 -12.50 2.36
C PRO A 176 4.27 -13.65 1.45
N TYR A 177 4.89 -13.84 0.28
CA TYR A 177 4.53 -14.85 -0.72
C TYR A 177 5.45 -16.07 -0.74
N ALA A 178 6.56 -16.06 0.00
CA ALA A 178 7.57 -17.13 -0.03
C ALA A 178 7.00 -18.54 0.28
N GLY A 179 5.96 -18.63 1.13
CA GLY A 179 5.29 -19.89 1.44
C GLY A 179 4.45 -20.46 0.29
N TYR A 180 3.90 -19.60 -0.58
CA TYR A 180 3.11 -20.03 -1.74
C TYR A 180 4.01 -20.49 -2.90
N GLN A 181 5.13 -19.80 -3.13
CA GLN A 181 6.09 -20.17 -4.19
C GLN A 181 6.82 -21.49 -3.90
N LEU A 182 6.97 -21.87 -2.62
CA LEU A 182 7.47 -23.19 -2.24
C LEU A 182 6.45 -24.31 -2.55
N ALA A 183 5.16 -24.07 -2.38
CA ALA A 183 4.13 -25.08 -2.65
C ALA A 183 4.01 -25.44 -4.15
N GLU A 184 4.12 -24.44 -5.04
CA GLU A 184 4.14 -24.69 -6.49
C GLU A 184 5.41 -25.43 -6.96
N ALA A 185 6.54 -25.22 -6.28
CA ALA A 185 7.79 -25.90 -6.60
C ALA A 185 7.84 -27.37 -6.15
N VAL A 186 7.04 -27.76 -5.16
CA VAL A 186 7.03 -29.12 -4.59
C VAL A 186 6.08 -30.06 -5.36
N ASP A 187 5.07 -29.53 -6.06
CA ASP A 187 4.12 -30.32 -6.87
C ASP A 187 4.67 -30.69 -8.27
N CYS A 188 5.91 -30.29 -8.57
CA CYS A 188 6.63 -30.65 -9.81
C CYS A 188 7.75 -31.69 -9.59
N GLY A 189 7.76 -32.37 -8.44
CA GLY A 189 8.76 -33.38 -8.04
C GLY A 189 8.28 -34.82 -8.09
#